data_AF-A0A392Q604-F1
#
_entry.id   AF-A0A392Q604-F1
#
_cell.length_a   1.000
_cell.length_b   1.000
_cell.length_c   1.000
_cell.angle_alpha   90.00
_cell.angle_beta   90.00
_cell.angle_gamma   90.00
#
_symmetry.space_group_name_H-M   'P 1'
#
loop_
_entity.id
_entity.type
_entity.pdbx_description
1 polymer ?
#
loop_
_entity_poly.entity_id
_entity_poly.type
_entity_poly.pdbx_seq_one_letter_code
_entity_poly.pdbx_strand_id
1 'polypeptide(L)'
;MSAFKAANPDAIFEDFIRWHSPGDWEADDDPESSGSTSSNALDINKLKDSWPPRGRLSKRMSEHGNLWRKIWNSSPALPASEQKPLLDPNREGEKVSLFKEFFLFFFVVKQIV
;
A
#
# COMPACT_ATOMS: atom_id res chain seq x y z
N MET A 1 -5.49 6.86 0.63
CA MET A 1 -6.42 6.04 1.43
C MET A 1 -7.83 5.98 0.82
N SER A 2 -8.34 7.07 0.23
CA SER A 2 -9.69 7.13 -0.33
C SER A 2 -10.07 6.02 -1.32
N ALA A 3 -9.20 5.69 -2.27
CA ALA A 3 -9.47 4.63 -3.25
C ALA A 3 -9.59 3.25 -2.59
N PHE A 4 -8.76 2.98 -1.59
CA PHE A 4 -8.80 1.73 -0.84
C PHE A 4 -10.14 1.56 -0.11
N LYS A 5 -10.62 2.63 0.55
CA LYS A 5 -11.94 2.62 1.20
C LYS A 5 -13.09 2.47 0.20
N ALA A 6 -13.00 3.11 -0.96
CA ALA A 6 -14.01 2.97 -2.01
C ALA A 6 -14.10 1.54 -2.55
N ALA A 7 -12.95 0.87 -2.70
CA ALA A 7 -12.89 -0.51 -3.15
C ALA A 7 -13.26 -1.52 -2.05
N ASN A 8 -13.13 -1.16 -0.77
CA ASN A 8 -13.37 -2.05 0.37
C ASN A 8 -14.24 -1.32 1.43
N PRO A 9 -15.58 -1.31 1.27
CA PRO A 9 -16.48 -0.53 2.13
C PRO A 9 -16.44 -0.88 3.62
N ASP A 10 -16.22 -2.16 3.93
CA ASP A 10 -16.17 -2.68 5.31
C ASP A 10 -14.77 -2.69 5.92
N ALA A 11 -13.75 -2.22 5.17
CA ALA A 11 -12.38 -2.28 5.62
C ALA A 11 -12.11 -1.28 6.75
N ILE A 12 -11.37 -1.75 7.75
CA ILE A 12 -10.90 -0.90 8.86
C ILE A 12 -9.45 -0.47 8.61
N PHE A 13 -8.93 0.39 9.50
CA PHE A 13 -7.57 0.91 9.37
C PHE A 13 -6.52 -0.21 9.38
N GLU A 14 -6.78 -1.25 10.17
CA GLU A 14 -5.95 -2.43 10.33
C GLU A 14 -5.81 -3.20 9.01
N ASP A 15 -6.89 -3.33 8.23
CA ASP A 15 -6.84 -3.94 6.89
C ASP A 15 -6.01 -3.12 5.91
N PHE A 16 -6.11 -1.80 6.00
CA PHE A 16 -5.27 -0.92 5.20
C PHE A 16 -3.78 -1.08 5.54
N ILE A 17 -3.42 -1.21 6.83
CA ILE A 17 -2.03 -1.42 7.23
C ILE A 17 -1.52 -2.79 6.79
N ARG A 18 -2.33 -3.85 6.93
CA ARG A 18 -1.97 -5.19 6.43
C ARG A 18 -1.60 -5.18 4.94
N TRP A 19 -2.28 -4.35 4.14
CA TRP A 19 -2.00 -4.21 2.71
C TRP A 19 -0.86 -3.22 2.40
N HIS A 20 -0.85 -2.05 3.04
CA HIS A 20 0.06 -0.95 2.72
C HIS A 20 1.43 -1.07 3.40
N SER A 21 1.47 -1.62 4.62
CA SER A 21 2.68 -1.84 5.38
C SER A 21 2.62 -3.16 6.14
N PRO A 22 2.84 -4.30 5.45
CA PRO A 22 2.80 -5.62 6.07
C PRO A 22 3.73 -5.76 7.28
N GLY A 23 4.85 -5.04 7.30
CA GLY A 23 5.78 -5.02 8.44
C GLY A 23 5.29 -4.26 9.67
N ASP A 24 4.21 -3.48 9.56
CA ASP A 24 3.54 -2.83 10.70
C ASP A 24 2.35 -3.64 11.23
N TRP A 25 2.17 -4.88 10.75
CA TRP A 25 1.19 -5.83 11.28
C TRP A 25 1.92 -6.96 12.01
N GLU A 26 1.70 -7.06 13.31
CA GLU A 26 2.21 -8.13 14.17
C GLU A 26 1.14 -9.23 14.23
N ALA A 27 1.41 -10.39 13.64
CA ALA A 27 0.51 -11.54 13.78
C ALA A 27 0.51 -12.01 15.25
N ASP A 28 -0.67 -12.37 15.76
CA ASP A 28 -0.74 -13.00 17.07
C ASP A 28 -0.23 -14.44 16.91
N ASP A 29 0.97 -14.71 17.42
CA ASP A 29 1.45 -16.07 17.62
C ASP A 29 0.62 -16.67 18.77
N ASP A 30 -0.49 -17.35 18.44
CA ASP A 30 -1.22 -18.12 19.44
C ASP A 30 -0.24 -19.10 20.12
N PRO A 31 -0.07 -19.06 21.46
CA PRO A 31 0.84 -19.99 22.14
C PRO A 31 0.41 -21.46 22.02
N GLU A 32 -0.82 -21.73 21.58
CA GLU A 32 -1.30 -23.09 21.27
C GLU A 32 -0.84 -23.61 19.89
N SER A 33 -0.12 -22.81 19.10
CA SER A 33 0.56 -23.25 17.87
C SER A 33 2.08 -23.37 18.06
N SER A 34 2.55 -23.58 19.30
CA SER A 34 3.92 -24.03 19.59
C SER A 34 4.06 -25.53 19.35
N GLY A 35 3.87 -25.94 18.10
CA GLY A 35 3.97 -27.33 17.71
C GLY A 35 3.80 -27.50 16.22
N SER A 36 4.81 -27.09 15.44
CA SER A 36 5.36 -27.90 14.34
C SER A 36 6.46 -27.14 13.60
N THR A 37 7.67 -27.45 14.00
CA THR A 37 8.84 -27.51 13.12
C THR A 37 8.48 -28.24 11.82
N SER A 38 8.75 -27.59 10.68
CA SER A 38 8.93 -28.16 9.34
C SER A 38 8.50 -29.63 9.11
N SER A 39 7.39 -29.85 8.41
CA SER A 39 7.33 -30.67 7.18
C SER A 39 5.90 -31.06 6.79
N ASN A 40 5.61 -30.87 5.50
CA ASN A 40 4.65 -31.60 4.66
C ASN A 40 3.14 -31.49 4.94
N ALA A 41 2.44 -30.91 3.96
CA ALA A 41 0.99 -30.91 3.74
C ALA A 41 0.14 -30.20 4.81
N LEU A 42 0.21 -28.86 4.83
CA LEU A 42 -0.79 -28.05 5.53
C LEU A 42 -2.17 -28.25 4.88
N ASP A 43 -3.11 -28.66 5.71
CA ASP A 43 -4.53 -28.84 5.40
C ASP A 43 -5.14 -27.51 4.92
N ILE A 44 -5.32 -27.38 3.60
CA ILE A 44 -5.79 -26.16 2.90
C ILE A 44 -7.14 -25.67 3.47
N ASN A 45 -7.92 -26.55 4.08
CA ASN A 45 -9.23 -26.24 4.65
C ASN A 45 -9.14 -25.42 5.94
N LYS A 46 -8.11 -25.62 6.78
CA LYS A 46 -7.99 -24.93 8.09
C LYS A 46 -7.60 -23.46 7.96
N LEU A 47 -6.93 -23.09 6.86
CA LEU A 47 -6.48 -21.72 6.60
C LEU A 47 -7.60 -20.79 6.10
N LYS A 48 -8.69 -21.37 5.56
CA LYS A 48 -9.81 -20.62 4.97
C LYS A 48 -10.81 -20.12 6.02
N ASP A 49 -10.91 -20.83 7.15
CA ASP A 49 -11.85 -20.50 8.23
C ASP A 49 -11.30 -19.43 9.20
N SER A 50 -10.00 -19.11 9.15
CA SER A 50 -9.37 -18.10 10.01
C SER A 50 -9.17 -16.75 9.31
N TRP A 51 -10.02 -16.40 8.35
CA TRP A 51 -10.04 -15.07 7.76
C TRP A 51 -11.14 -14.23 8.42
N PRO A 52 -10.83 -13.03 8.96
CA PRO A 52 -9.56 -12.32 8.87
C PRO A 52 -8.46 -12.86 9.80
N PRO A 53 -7.17 -12.80 9.40
CA PRO A 53 -6.05 -13.18 10.24
C PRO A 53 -6.00 -12.32 11.49
N ARG A 54 -5.84 -12.97 12.64
CA ARG A 54 -5.68 -12.30 13.94
C ARG A 54 -4.30 -11.65 14.05
N GLY A 55 -4.23 -10.56 14.82
CA GLY A 55 -3.02 -9.78 15.00
C GLY A 55 -3.32 -8.36 15.43
N ARG A 56 -2.25 -7.58 15.56
CA ARG A 56 -2.27 -6.22 16.07
C ARG A 56 -1.32 -5.32 15.29
N LEU A 57 -1.54 -4.02 15.40
CA LEU A 57 -0.67 -3.02 14.80
C LEU A 57 0.64 -2.89 15.56
N SER A 58 1.72 -2.63 14.83
CA SER A 58 3.03 -2.29 15.40
C SER A 58 2.93 -1.13 16.37
N LYS A 59 3.88 -1.03 17.31
CA LYS A 59 3.94 0.07 18.29
C LYS A 59 3.80 1.46 17.64
N ARG A 60 4.52 1.70 16.54
CA ARG A 60 4.47 2.96 15.77
C ARG A 60 3.08 3.25 15.21
N MET A 61 2.37 2.20 14.78
CA MET A 61 1.07 2.32 14.12
C MET A 61 -0.10 2.30 15.11
N SER A 62 0.11 1.79 16.32
CA SER A 62 -0.85 1.80 17.44
C SER A 62 -0.74 3.03 18.34
N GLU A 63 0.30 3.85 18.17
CA GLU A 63 0.52 5.08 18.94
C GLU A 63 -0.68 6.05 18.92
N HIS A 64 -0.96 6.63 20.10
CA HIS A 64 -1.99 7.64 20.26
C HIS A 64 -1.63 8.90 19.45
N GLY A 65 -2.58 9.39 18.65
CA GLY A 65 -2.35 10.57 17.81
C GLY A 65 -1.61 10.30 16.50
N ASN A 66 -1.40 9.03 16.13
CA ASN A 66 -0.79 8.61 14.88
C ASN A 66 -1.40 9.33 13.65
N LEU A 67 -0.52 9.92 12.83
CA LEU A 67 -0.92 10.71 11.66
C LEU A 67 -1.63 9.87 10.60
N TRP A 68 -1.20 8.63 10.39
CA TRP A 68 -1.83 7.70 9.45
C TRP A 68 -3.29 7.41 9.83
N ARG A 69 -3.57 7.20 11.12
CA ARG A 69 -4.93 7.00 11.61
C ARG A 69 -5.78 8.26 11.45
N LYS A 70 -5.21 9.46 11.67
CA LYS A 70 -5.91 10.73 11.40
C LYS A 70 -6.26 10.89 9.92
N ILE A 71 -5.29 10.66 9.02
CA ILE A 71 -5.51 10.72 7.57
C ILE A 71 -6.54 9.66 7.15
N TRP A 72 -6.49 8.46 7.72
CA TRP A 72 -7.48 7.43 7.47
C TRP A 72 -8.87 7.91 7.83
N ASN A 73 -9.06 8.42 9.06
CA ASN A 73 -10.37 8.89 9.52
C ASN A 73 -10.90 10.07 8.71
N SER A 74 -10.03 10.98 8.24
CA SER A 74 -10.44 12.13 7.43
C SER A 74 -10.64 11.83 5.95
N SER A 75 -10.11 10.72 5.44
CA SER A 75 -10.19 10.37 4.02
C SER A 75 -11.59 9.85 3.66
N PRO A 76 -12.28 10.44 2.67
CA PRO A 76 -13.55 9.93 2.16
C PRO A 76 -13.33 8.67 1.31
N ALA A 77 -14.34 7.82 1.17
CA ALA A 77 -14.32 6.71 0.22
C ALA A 77 -14.61 7.24 -1.20
N LEU A 78 -13.55 7.48 -1.98
CA LEU A 78 -13.68 7.95 -3.37
C LEU A 78 -12.79 7.11 -4.29
N PRO A 79 -13.29 6.62 -5.44
CA PRO A 79 -12.49 5.88 -6.40
C PRO A 79 -11.40 6.77 -7.01
N ALA A 80 -10.32 6.16 -7.51
CA ALA A 80 -9.19 6.91 -8.06
C ALA A 80 -9.58 7.83 -9.23
N SER A 81 -10.59 7.44 -10.02
CA SER A 81 -11.11 8.22 -11.15
C SER A 81 -11.79 9.53 -10.75
N GLU A 82 -12.31 9.61 -9.52
CA GLU A 82 -13.03 10.78 -9.01
C GLU A 82 -12.15 11.65 -8.08
N GLN A 83 -10.95 11.18 -7.75
CA GLN A 83 -10.02 11.95 -6.94
C GLN A 83 -9.41 13.07 -7.75
N LYS A 84 -9.22 14.23 -7.11
CA LYS A 84 -8.51 15.35 -7.72
C LYS A 84 -7.09 14.90 -8.09
N PRO A 85 -6.68 15.01 -9.37
CA PRO A 85 -5.32 14.68 -9.77
C PRO A 85 -4.30 15.48 -8.96
N LEU A 86 -3.28 14.80 -8.44
CA LEU A 86 -2.19 15.44 -7.71
C LEU A 86 -1.28 16.24 -8.64
N LEU A 87 -1.14 15.75 -9.88
CA LEU A 87 -0.29 16.33 -10.89
C LEU A 87 -1.16 16.96 -11.99
N ASP A 88 -0.69 18.08 -12.52
CA ASP A 88 -1.27 18.70 -13.70
C ASP A 88 -0.72 17.99 -14.95
N PRO A 89 -1.55 17.28 -15.72
CA PRO A 89 -1.10 16.54 -16.89
C PRO A 89 -0.39 17.40 -17.92
N ASN A 90 -0.78 18.68 -18.06
CA ASN A 90 -0.19 19.58 -19.04
C ASN A 90 1.23 19.99 -18.63
N ARG A 91 1.41 20.36 -17.35
CA ARG A 91 2.72 20.74 -16.80
C ARG A 91 3.69 19.57 -16.76
N GLU A 92 3.22 18.36 -16.43
CA GLU A 92 4.08 17.17 -16.47
C GLU A 92 4.43 16.78 -17.92
N GLY A 93 3.50 16.96 -18.86
CA GLY A 93 3.75 16.75 -20.29
C GLY A 93 4.88 17.62 -20.83
N GLU A 94 4.95 18.90 -20.42
CA GLU A 94 6.02 19.82 -20.81
C GLU A 94 7.40 19.36 -20.27
N LYS A 95 7.48 18.87 -19.03
CA LYS A 95 8.72 18.31 -18.48
C LYS A 95 9.22 17.11 -19.30
N VAL A 96 8.30 16.27 -19.76
CA VAL A 96 8.63 15.12 -20.61
C VAL A 96 9.03 15.55 -22.02
N SER A 97 8.45 16.64 -22.56
CA SER A 97 8.86 17.21 -23.85
C SER A 97 10.29 17.74 -23.80
N LEU A 98 10.64 18.49 -22.74
CA LEU A 98 12.00 18.99 -22.51
C LEU A 98 13.01 17.84 -22.35
N PHE A 99 12.63 16.74 -21.69
CA PHE A 99 13.50 15.57 -21.57
C PHE A 99 13.84 14.93 -22.93
N LYS A 100 12.87 14.86 -23.85
CA LYS A 100 13.07 14.29 -25.20
C LYS A 100 13.96 15.17 -26.07
N GLU A 101 13.77 16.49 -26.03
CA GLU A 101 14.62 17.44 -26.78
C GLU A 101 16.06 17.42 -26.26
N PHE A 102 16.25 17.36 -24.93
CA PHE A 102 17.58 17.22 -24.33
C PHE A 102 18.27 15.92 -24.74
N PHE A 103 17.57 14.79 -24.75
CA PHE A 103 18.14 13.51 -25.16
C PHE A 103 18.52 13.49 -26.66
N LEU A 104 17.69 14.09 -27.51
CA LEU A 104 17.99 14.21 -28.95
C LEU A 104 19.22 15.10 -29.19
N PHE A 105 19.32 16.22 -28.48
CA PHE A 105 20.48 17.11 -28.56
C PHE A 105 21.78 16.40 -28.14
N PHE A 106 21.78 15.69 -27.01
CA PHE A 106 22.96 14.95 -26.55
C PHE A 106 23.34 13.78 -27.47
N PHE A 107 22.36 13.10 -28.08
CA PHE A 107 22.62 12.02 -29.03
C PHE A 107 23.22 12.56 -30.34
N VAL A 108 22.66 13.64 -30.89
CA VAL A 108 23.16 14.28 -32.12
C VAL A 108 24.56 14.88 -31.91
N VAL A 109 24.82 15.55 -30.78
CA VAL A 109 26.14 16.13 -30.48
C VAL A 109 27.21 15.04 -30.29
N LYS A 110 26.87 13.87 -29.74
CA LYS A 110 27.79 12.71 -29.63
C LYS A 110 28.04 11.99 -30.96
N GLN A 111 27.22 12.20 -31.99
CA GLN A 111 27.38 11.56 -33.29
C GLN A 111 28.15 12.44 -34.30
N ILE A 112 28.42 13.70 -33.94
CA ILE A 112 29.11 14.70 -34.76
C ILE A 112 30.56 14.94 -34.29
N VAL A 113 31.01 14.28 -33.22
CA VAL A 113 32.42 14.29 -32.74
C VAL A 113 33.04 12.91 -32.89
#